data_AF-A0A2E0XKW5-F1
#
_entry.id   AF-A0A2E0XKW5-F1
#
_cell.length_a   1.000
_cell.length_b   1.000
_cell.length_c   1.000
_cell.angle_alpha   90.00
_cell.angle_beta   90.00
_cell.angle_gamma   90.00
#
_symmetry.space_group_name_H-M   'P 1'
#
loop_
_entity.id
_entity.type
_entity.pdbx_description
1 polymer ?
#
loop_
_entity_poly.entity_id
_entity_poly.type
_entity_poly.pdbx_seq_one_letter_code
_entity_poly.pdbx_strand_id
1 'polypeptide(L)'
;MMLAVVIGILASFWAYLVASYRIGANPGLGSGGYNLLRTWLYFPKETDFPSVIFICFGFLFTGFIWWMRTRFVFWPLHPAGDAVGSSIWAFGWLWFSIFVSWAIKVILLRIGGIRLYHKILPLFLGLLLGEFIIGGA
;
A
#
# COMPACT_ATOMS: atom_id res chain seq x y z
N MET A 1 -12.78 2.87 -18.78
CA MET A 1 -11.78 2.43 -17.78
C MET A 1 -11.45 3.58 -16.82
N MET A 2 -10.78 4.66 -17.24
CA MET A 2 -10.44 5.80 -16.35
C MET A 2 -11.64 6.44 -15.62
N LEU A 3 -12.76 6.69 -16.31
CA LEU A 3 -13.96 7.24 -15.68
C LEU A 3 -14.54 6.33 -14.59
N ALA A 4 -14.53 5.01 -14.81
CA ALA A 4 -14.98 4.03 -13.81
C ALA A 4 -14.08 4.03 -12.58
N VAL A 5 -12.77 4.26 -12.74
CA VAL A 5 -11.82 4.40 -11.62
C VAL A 5 -12.15 5.64 -10.80
N VAL A 6 -12.33 6.80 -11.44
CA VAL A 6 -12.64 8.05 -10.74
C VAL A 6 -13.97 7.94 -9.98
N ILE A 7 -15.00 7.42 -10.63
CA ILE A 7 -16.31 7.22 -10.00
C ILE A 7 -16.22 6.20 -8.86
N GLY A 8 -15.45 5.12 -9.02
CA GLY A 8 -15.23 4.12 -7.98
C GLY A 8 -14.53 4.68 -6.75
N ILE A 9 -13.55 5.57 -6.93
CA ILE A 9 -12.86 6.25 -5.82
C ILE A 9 -13.83 7.17 -5.05
N LEU A 10 -14.65 7.93 -5.76
CA LEU A 10 -15.62 8.82 -5.10
C LEU A 10 -16.70 8.01 -4.36
N ALA A 11 -17.17 6.93 -4.98
CA ALA A 11 -18.16 6.04 -4.38
C ALA A 11 -17.62 5.31 -3.14
N SER A 12 -16.36 4.89 -3.13
CA SER A 12 -15.74 4.26 -1.96
C SER A 12 -15.58 5.24 -0.80
N PHE A 13 -15.20 6.49 -1.09
CA PHE A 13 -15.10 7.53 -0.07
C PHE A 13 -16.46 7.83 0.57
N TRP A 14 -17.52 7.92 -0.26
CA TRP A 14 -18.89 8.09 0.20
C TRP A 14 -19.38 6.90 1.03
N ALA A 15 -19.18 5.68 0.54
CA ALA A 15 -19.59 4.47 1.24
C ALA A 15 -18.91 4.35 2.61
N TYR A 16 -17.62 4.69 2.68
CA TYR A 16 -16.87 4.73 3.93
C TYR A 16 -17.48 5.73 4.93
N LEU A 17 -17.77 6.96 4.48
CA LEU A 17 -18.42 7.99 5.30
C LEU A 17 -19.78 7.53 5.83
N VAL A 18 -20.63 6.97 4.98
CA VAL A 18 -21.96 6.48 5.38
C VAL A 18 -21.85 5.31 6.36
N ALA A 19 -20.95 4.36 6.11
CA ALA A 19 -20.72 3.23 7.02
C ALA A 19 -20.21 3.73 8.38
N SER A 20 -19.25 4.65 8.36
CA SER A 20 -18.67 5.25 9.56
C SER A 20 -19.70 6.05 10.38
N TYR A 21 -20.66 6.71 9.71
CA TYR A 21 -21.74 7.44 10.37
C TYR A 21 -22.80 6.51 10.98
N ARG A 22 -23.09 5.36 10.36
CA ARG A 22 -24.14 4.43 10.82
C ARG A 22 -23.66 3.44 11.88
N ILE A 23 -22.45 2.91 11.73
CA ILE A 23 -21.90 1.81 12.55
C ILE A 23 -20.97 2.37 13.64
N GLY A 24 -20.53 3.63 13.50
CA GLY A 24 -19.51 4.26 14.33
C GLY A 24 -18.15 4.16 13.66
N ALA A 25 -17.51 5.32 13.46
CA ALA A 25 -16.18 5.41 12.88
C ALA A 25 -15.12 5.09 13.94
N ASN A 26 -14.01 4.47 13.56
CA ASN A 26 -12.83 4.48 14.41
C ASN A 26 -12.39 5.95 14.60
N PRO A 27 -12.46 6.51 15.83
CA PRO A 27 -12.17 7.92 16.08
C PRO A 27 -10.70 8.28 15.78
N GLY A 28 -9.83 7.29 15.64
CA GLY A 28 -8.41 7.46 15.30
C GLY A 28 -8.13 8.01 13.90
N LEU A 29 -9.06 7.86 12.94
CA LEU A 29 -8.82 8.30 11.56
C LEU A 29 -8.90 9.82 11.39
N GLY A 30 -9.79 10.48 12.12
CA GLY A 30 -9.88 11.95 12.16
C GLY A 30 -8.87 12.57 13.13
N SER A 31 -8.43 11.83 14.14
CA SER A 31 -7.54 12.34 15.18
C SER A 31 -6.16 12.70 14.63
N GLY A 32 -5.64 11.97 13.64
CA GLY A 32 -4.34 12.27 13.02
C GLY A 32 -4.30 13.66 12.37
N GLY A 33 -5.28 13.96 11.51
CA GLY A 33 -5.37 15.27 10.85
C GLY A 33 -5.70 16.40 11.82
N TYR A 34 -6.61 16.17 12.78
CA TYR A 34 -6.94 17.13 13.81
C TYR A 34 -5.76 17.44 14.73
N ASN A 35 -5.00 16.42 15.14
CA ASN A 35 -3.80 16.59 15.95
C ASN A 35 -2.72 17.34 15.19
N LEU A 36 -2.55 17.08 13.89
CA LEU A 36 -1.58 17.80 13.06
C LEU A 36 -1.92 19.30 12.98
N LEU A 37 -3.19 19.61 12.69
CA LEU A 37 -3.68 21.00 12.63
C LEU A 37 -3.57 21.69 14.00
N ARG A 38 -3.92 20.97 15.08
CA ARG A 38 -3.74 21.43 16.46
C ARG A 38 -2.28 21.73 16.74
N THR A 39 -1.35 20.86 16.36
CA THR A 39 0.09 21.10 16.54
C THR A 39 0.53 22.35 15.79
N TRP A 40 0.06 22.58 14.56
CA TRP A 40 0.45 23.76 13.78
C TRP A 40 -0.12 25.06 14.37
N LEU A 41 -1.33 25.03 14.94
CA LEU A 41 -1.96 26.18 15.57
C LEU A 41 -1.34 26.54 16.92
N TYR A 42 -1.08 25.54 17.77
CA TYR A 42 -0.60 25.76 19.14
C TYR A 42 0.93 25.79 19.25
N PHE A 43 1.63 25.15 18.33
CA PHE A 43 3.10 25.06 18.30
C PHE A 43 3.61 25.34 16.88
N PRO A 44 3.55 26.59 16.41
CA PRO A 44 4.12 26.96 15.12
C PRO A 44 5.62 26.66 15.15
N LYS A 45 6.03 25.65 14.37
CA LYS A 45 7.42 25.21 14.27
C LYS A 45 8.06 25.91 13.08
N GLU A 46 9.23 26.52 13.28
CA GLU A 46 10.02 27.03 12.17
C GLU A 46 10.44 25.90 11.23
N THR A 47 10.77 26.25 9.98
CA THR A 47 11.17 25.27 8.97
C THR A 47 12.41 24.52 9.43
N ASP A 48 12.26 23.21 9.64
CA ASP A 48 13.34 22.31 9.97
C ASP A 48 14.14 21.99 8.71
N PHE A 49 15.13 22.84 8.42
CA PHE A 49 15.99 22.72 7.25
C PHE A 49 16.66 21.34 7.10
N PRO A 50 17.20 20.71 8.17
CA PRO A 50 17.66 19.32 8.11
C PRO A 50 16.60 18.36 7.56
N SER A 51 15.38 18.42 8.08
CA SER A 51 14.28 17.56 7.61
C SER A 51 13.94 17.80 6.14
N VAL A 52 13.93 19.05 5.69
CA VAL A 52 13.69 19.39 4.27
C VAL A 52 14.79 18.81 3.37
N ILE A 53 16.05 18.89 3.79
CA ILE A 53 17.18 18.35 3.03
C ILE A 53 17.05 16.83 2.90
N PHE A 54 16.69 16.11 3.96
CA PHE A 54 16.47 14.67 3.90
C PHE A 54 15.29 14.29 3.00
N ILE A 55 14.19 15.06 3.01
CA ILE A 55 13.05 14.85 2.10
C ILE A 55 13.49 15.04 0.65
N CYS A 56 14.20 16.13 0.35
CA CYS A 56 14.72 16.38 -0.99
C CYS A 56 15.70 15.29 -1.44
N PHE A 57 16.58 14.84 -0.55
CA PHE A 57 17.51 13.76 -0.84
C PHE A 57 16.78 12.45 -1.12
N GLY A 58 15.79 12.07 -0.30
CA GLY A 58 14.96 10.89 -0.51
C GLY A 58 14.23 10.95 -1.86
N PHE A 59 13.63 12.09 -2.19
CA PHE A 59 12.97 12.31 -3.47
C PHE A 59 13.93 12.14 -4.67
N LEU A 60 15.11 12.76 -4.61
CA LEU A 60 16.13 12.63 -5.65
C LEU A 60 16.67 11.20 -5.76
N PHE A 61 16.89 10.53 -4.63
CA PHE A 61 17.38 9.15 -4.59
C PHE A 61 16.35 8.17 -5.19
N THR A 62 15.07 8.30 -4.82
CA THR A 62 14.00 7.51 -5.43
C THR A 62 13.85 7.80 -6.92
N GLY A 63 13.92 9.07 -7.32
CA GLY A 63 13.90 9.48 -8.73
C GLY A 63 15.09 8.91 -9.53
N PHE A 64 16.27 8.87 -8.91
CA PHE A 64 17.46 8.28 -9.48
C PHE A 64 17.32 6.77 -9.70
N ILE A 65 16.82 6.02 -8.70
CA ILE A 65 16.52 4.59 -8.82
C ILE A 65 15.49 4.35 -9.94
N TRP A 66 14.43 5.16 -9.98
CA TRP A 66 13.41 5.07 -11.03
C TRP A 66 14.02 5.29 -12.42
N TRP A 67 14.84 6.33 -12.58
CA TRP A 67 15.51 6.62 -13.85
C TRP A 67 16.47 5.51 -14.28
N MET A 68 17.29 5.01 -13.36
CA MET A 68 18.21 3.91 -13.66
C MET A 68 17.46 2.62 -14.04
N ARG A 69 16.30 2.35 -13.45
CA ARG A 69 15.45 1.23 -13.88
C ARG A 69 14.92 1.38 -15.31
N THR A 70 14.59 2.61 -15.75
CA THR A 70 14.14 2.81 -17.14
C THR A 70 15.24 2.57 -18.16
N ARG A 71 16.52 2.70 -17.76
CA ARG A 71 17.68 2.54 -18.64
C ARG A 71 18.34 1.16 -18.53
N PHE A 72 18.28 0.52 -17.36
CA PHE A 72 18.91 -0.78 -17.09
C PHE A 72 17.86 -1.82 -16.65
N VAL A 73 17.27 -2.51 -17.63
CA VAL A 73 16.28 -3.60 -17.41
C VAL A 73 16.88 -4.81 -16.67
N PHE A 74 18.21 -4.90 -16.62
CA PHE A 74 18.96 -6.00 -15.99
C PHE A 74 19.33 -5.78 -14.52
N TRP A 75 18.89 -4.69 -13.89
CA TRP A 75 19.27 -4.41 -12.50
C TRP A 75 18.45 -5.26 -11.51
N PRO A 76 19.11 -6.02 -10.60
CA PRO A 76 18.46 -6.98 -9.69
C PRO A 76 17.71 -6.33 -8.52
N LEU A 77 17.79 -5.00 -8.37
CA LEU A 77 17.10 -4.24 -7.34
C LEU A 77 15.69 -3.88 -7.80
N HIS A 78 14.73 -4.70 -7.40
CA HIS A 78 13.32 -4.53 -7.74
C HIS A 78 12.70 -3.42 -6.86
N PRO A 79 12.13 -2.32 -7.40
CA PRO A 79 11.53 -1.21 -6.62
C PRO A 79 10.36 -1.61 -5.72
N ALA A 80 9.82 -2.82 -5.93
CA ALA A 80 8.86 -3.39 -5.00
C ALA A 80 9.47 -3.65 -3.60
N GLY A 81 10.77 -3.93 -3.54
CA GLY A 81 11.49 -4.06 -2.27
C GLY A 81 11.59 -2.73 -1.50
N ASP A 82 11.88 -1.64 -2.20
CA ASP A 82 11.95 -0.29 -1.59
C ASP A 82 10.58 0.21 -1.12
N ALA A 83 9.53 0.03 -1.92
CA ALA A 83 8.18 0.47 -1.55
C ALA A 83 7.61 -0.33 -0.36
N VAL A 84 7.93 -1.62 -0.28
CA VAL A 84 7.51 -2.48 0.85
C VAL A 84 8.35 -2.17 2.08
N GLY A 85 9.67 -1.95 1.93
CA GLY A 85 10.60 -1.64 3.02
C GLY A 85 10.39 -0.27 3.68
N SER A 86 9.95 0.73 2.92
CA SER A 86 9.68 2.09 3.45
C SER A 86 8.46 2.16 4.36
N SER A 87 7.55 1.18 4.29
CA SER A 87 6.32 1.18 5.07
C SER A 87 6.47 0.26 6.28
N ILE A 88 6.81 0.84 7.43
CA ILE A 88 7.02 0.12 8.71
C ILE A 88 5.81 -0.78 9.08
N TRP A 89 4.61 -0.34 8.72
CA TRP A 89 3.36 -1.11 8.89
C TRP A 89 3.21 -2.26 7.89
N ALA A 90 3.60 -2.04 6.63
CA ALA A 90 3.48 -3.05 5.58
C ALA A 90 4.53 -4.16 5.78
N PHE A 91 5.78 -3.80 6.09
CA PHE A 91 6.84 -4.79 6.23
C PHE A 91 6.64 -5.69 7.46
N GLY A 92 6.27 -5.12 8.61
CA GLY A 92 6.13 -5.88 9.85
C GLY A 92 5.05 -6.98 9.78
N TRP A 93 3.95 -6.73 9.08
CA TRP A 93 2.79 -7.62 9.03
C TRP A 93 2.74 -8.47 7.76
N LEU A 94 3.19 -7.93 6.62
CA LEU A 94 3.02 -8.58 5.31
C LEU A 94 4.23 -9.41 4.88
N TRP A 95 5.42 -9.26 5.49
CA TRP A 95 6.62 -9.96 5.02
C TRP A 95 6.43 -11.48 4.97
N PHE A 96 5.81 -12.06 6.00
CA PHE A 96 5.56 -13.50 6.07
C PHE A 96 4.50 -13.94 5.05
N SER A 97 3.39 -13.19 4.92
CA SER A 97 2.36 -13.47 3.91
C SER A 97 2.89 -13.37 2.48
N ILE A 98 3.78 -12.41 2.21
CA ILE A 98 4.44 -12.27 0.91
C ILE A 98 5.35 -13.48 0.65
N PHE A 99 6.13 -13.91 1.65
CA PHE A 99 6.99 -15.09 1.53
C PHE A 99 6.18 -16.36 1.27
N VAL A 100 5.09 -16.57 2.00
CA VAL A 100 4.18 -17.70 1.81
C VAL A 100 3.53 -17.65 0.41
N SER A 101 3.06 -16.48 -0.03
CA SER A 101 2.48 -16.28 -1.36
C SER A 101 3.50 -16.61 -2.46
N TRP A 102 4.75 -16.17 -2.30
CA TRP A 102 5.84 -16.49 -3.21
C TRP A 102 6.13 -17.99 -3.25
N ALA A 103 6.26 -18.64 -2.09
CA ALA A 103 6.53 -20.07 -2.00
C ALA A 103 5.43 -20.89 -2.69
N ILE A 104 4.16 -20.59 -2.40
CA ILE A 104 3.01 -21.25 -3.03
C ILE A 104 3.02 -21.03 -4.54
N LYS A 105 3.26 -19.79 -5.00
CA LYS A 105 3.33 -19.48 -6.43
C LYS A 105 4.44 -20.25 -7.15
N VAL A 106 5.63 -20.33 -6.55
CA VAL A 106 6.76 -21.09 -7.10
C VAL A 106 6.43 -22.58 -7.21
N ILE A 107 5.84 -23.16 -6.16
CA ILE A 107 5.42 -24.57 -6.15
C ILE A 107 4.38 -24.83 -7.24
N LEU A 108 3.34 -23.98 -7.34
CA LEU A 108 2.28 -24.13 -8.34
C LEU A 108 2.81 -24.05 -9.78
N LEU A 109 3.73 -23.12 -10.04
CA LEU A 109 4.35 -22.98 -11.36
C LEU A 109 5.29 -24.15 -11.68
N ARG A 110 6.01 -24.70 -10.69
CA ARG A 110 6.88 -25.88 -10.89
C ARG A 110 6.08 -27.16 -11.15
N ILE A 111 4.95 -27.36 -10.48
CA ILE A 111 4.16 -28.60 -10.60
C ILE A 111 3.26 -28.60 -11.84
N GLY A 112 2.56 -27.50 -12.11
CA GLY A 112 1.48 -27.48 -13.12
C GLY A 112 1.55 -26.34 -14.15
N GLY A 113 2.63 -25.57 -14.14
CA GLY A 113 2.83 -24.45 -15.07
C GLY A 113 1.72 -23.40 -15.02
N ILE A 114 1.60 -22.62 -16.09
CA ILE A 114 0.68 -21.48 -16.17
C ILE A 114 -0.81 -21.89 -16.14
N ARG A 115 -1.14 -23.12 -16.56
CA ARG A 115 -2.51 -23.62 -16.62
C ARG A 115 -3.06 -23.92 -15.22
N LEU A 116 -2.25 -24.52 -14.35
CA LEU A 116 -2.64 -24.77 -12.97
C LEU A 116 -2.78 -23.46 -12.18
N TYR A 117 -1.92 -22.48 -12.46
CA TYR A 117 -2.01 -21.14 -11.86
C TYR A 117 -3.38 -20.48 -12.12
N HIS A 118 -3.86 -20.48 -13.38
CA HIS A 118 -5.17 -19.93 -13.71
C HIS A 118 -6.33 -20.68 -13.04
N LYS A 119 -6.20 -21.99 -12.84
CA LYS A 119 -7.24 -22.80 -12.18
C LYS A 119 -7.35 -22.53 -10.68
N ILE A 120 -6.26 -22.12 -10.05
CA ILE A 120 -6.19 -21.83 -8.60
C ILE A 120 -6.40 -20.34 -8.31
N LEU A 121 -6.32 -19.47 -9.32
CA LEU A 121 -6.64 -18.05 -9.21
C LEU A 121 -7.97 -17.74 -8.49
N PRO A 122 -9.13 -18.39 -8.80
CA PRO A 122 -10.38 -18.16 -8.07
C PRO A 122 -10.29 -18.50 -6.57
N LEU A 123 -9.43 -19.48 -6.23
CA LEU A 123 -8.83 -19.73 -4.90
C LEU A 123 -8.58 -18.48 -4.07
N PHE A 124 -7.55 -17.76 -4.52
CA PHE A 124 -6.99 -16.60 -3.85
C PHE A 124 -7.91 -15.40 -3.92
N LEU A 125 -8.68 -15.26 -5.00
CA LEU A 125 -9.70 -14.21 -5.11
C LEU A 125 -10.81 -14.40 -4.08
N GLY A 126 -11.23 -15.64 -3.82
CA GLY A 126 -12.18 -15.96 -2.76
C GLY A 126 -11.63 -15.68 -1.37
N LEU A 127 -10.34 -15.95 -1.14
CA LEU A 127 -9.67 -15.68 0.14
C LEU A 127 -9.54 -14.17 0.41
N LEU A 128 -9.17 -13.39 -0.61
CA LEU A 128 -9.20 -11.91 -0.57
C LEU A 128 -10.61 -11.40 -0.27
N LEU A 129 -11.63 -11.92 -0.97
CA LEU A 129 -13.01 -11.53 -0.74
C LEU A 129 -13.46 -11.84 0.70
N GLY A 130 -13.04 -12.98 1.25
CA GLY A 130 -13.29 -13.38 2.64
C GLY A 130 -12.64 -12.43 3.65
N GLU A 131 -11.41 -12.00 3.41
CA GLU A 131 -10.74 -10.99 4.24
C GLU A 131 -11.54 -9.67 4.25
N PHE A 132 -12.02 -9.21 3.10
CA PHE A 132 -12.81 -7.98 3.02
C PHE A 132 -14.20 -8.09 3.66
N ILE A 133 -14.85 -9.26 3.59
CA ILE A 133 -16.21 -9.45 4.11
C ILE A 133 -16.21 -9.77 5.62
N ILE A 134 -15.27 -10.60 6.08
CA ILE A 134 -15.26 -11.13 7.45
C ILE A 134 -14.23 -10.41 8.33
N GLY A 135 -13.07 -10.05 7.76
CA GLY A 135 -11.98 -9.36 8.46
C GLY A 135 -12.10 -7.84 8.49
N GLY A 136 -13.09 -7.26 7.80
CA GLY A 136 -13.37 -5.82 7.78
C GLY A 136 -14.11 -5.31 9.02
N ALA A 137 -13.76 -5.81 10.21
CA ALA A 137 -14.27 -5.36 11.51
C ALA A 137 -13.17 -4.65 12.30
#